data_AF-A0A850QXX3-F1
#
_entry.id   AF-A0A850QXX3-F1
#
_cell.length_a   1.000
_cell.length_b   1.000
_cell.length_c   1.000
_cell.angle_alpha   90.00
_cell.angle_beta   90.00
_cell.angle_gamma   90.00
#
_symmetry.space_group_name_H-M   'P 1'
#
loop_
_entity.id
_entity.type
_entity.pdbx_description
1 polymer ?
#
loop_
_entity_poly.entity_id
_entity_poly.type
_entity_poly.pdbx_seq_one_letter_code
_entity_poly.pdbx_strand_id
1 'polypeptide(L)'
;GLGYSPIEWQNTTEHHIAHSENLFILPQPRSAQSILQLRQPDQLQLYLNLWQQYYEFIVIDLGAVNNKHWRQLSACNLSKISDIAILSVALGKTTQEELLEAIDVLKKGQLPLLGCIANQFYNPSLQQKLLNSLQSYQKILPTKLFHFFEQKIKHNHFLRGN
;
A
#
# COMPACT_ATOMS: atom_id res chain seq x y z
N GLY A 1 1.20 -7.15 -0.36
CA GLY A 1 0.46 -7.13 0.92
C GLY A 1 0.16 -8.55 1.31
N LEU A 2 -0.02 -8.82 2.61
CA LEU A 2 0.17 -10.08 3.36
C LEU A 2 -0.40 -11.43 2.81
N GLY A 3 -0.93 -11.51 1.60
CA GLY A 3 -1.01 -12.78 0.87
C GLY A 3 -2.00 -13.80 1.46
N TYR A 4 -2.97 -13.33 2.25
CA TYR A 4 -4.03 -14.21 2.75
C TYR A 4 -4.95 -14.64 1.60
N SER A 5 -5.18 -15.94 1.51
CA SER A 5 -6.12 -16.51 0.55
C SER A 5 -7.52 -15.95 0.78
N PRO A 6 -8.30 -15.66 -0.29
CA PRO A 6 -9.69 -15.28 -0.15
C PRO A 6 -10.49 -16.32 0.64
N ILE A 7 -11.39 -15.87 1.51
CA ILE A 7 -12.27 -16.74 2.31
C ILE A 7 -13.73 -16.51 1.93
N GLU A 8 -14.59 -17.52 2.16
CA GLU A 8 -16.04 -17.34 2.00
C GLU A 8 -16.59 -16.51 3.16
N TRP A 9 -17.27 -15.40 2.84
CA TRP A 9 -17.96 -14.60 3.84
C TRP A 9 -19.37 -15.15 4.01
N GLN A 10 -19.64 -15.76 5.17
CA GLN A 10 -20.99 -16.16 5.59
C GLN A 10 -21.60 -15.07 6.49
N ASN A 11 -22.89 -15.13 6.81
CA ASN A 11 -23.62 -14.04 7.49
C ASN A 11 -23.26 -13.82 8.99
N THR A 12 -22.09 -14.26 9.46
CA THR A 12 -21.71 -14.21 10.89
C THR A 12 -20.28 -13.69 11.09
N THR A 13 -20.01 -13.14 12.27
CA THR A 13 -18.80 -12.41 12.71
C THR A 13 -17.50 -13.23 12.77
N GLU A 14 -17.48 -14.47 12.28
CA GLU A 14 -16.40 -15.46 12.46
C GLU A 14 -15.34 -15.49 11.34
N HIS A 15 -15.27 -14.44 10.50
CA HIS A 15 -14.39 -14.45 9.31
C HIS A 15 -12.98 -13.92 9.55
N HIS A 16 -12.61 -13.69 10.80
CA HIS A 16 -11.32 -13.11 11.13
C HIS A 16 -10.28 -14.19 11.50
N ILE A 17 -9.08 -14.04 10.95
CA ILE A 17 -7.91 -14.82 11.33
C ILE A 17 -7.22 -14.07 12.46
N ALA A 18 -7.11 -14.70 13.64
CA ALA A 18 -6.30 -14.17 14.72
C ALA A 18 -4.82 -14.23 14.33
N HIS A 19 -4.16 -13.07 14.26
CA HIS A 19 -2.72 -12.97 14.00
C HIS A 19 -1.92 -12.83 15.31
N SER A 20 -2.49 -12.13 16.29
CA SER A 20 -1.99 -12.02 17.66
C SER A 20 -3.17 -11.76 18.62
N GLU A 21 -2.92 -11.62 19.92
CA GLU A 21 -3.96 -11.39 20.94
C GLU A 21 -4.88 -10.19 20.63
N ASN A 22 -4.34 -9.15 20.00
CA ASN A 22 -5.05 -7.89 19.72
C ASN A 22 -5.10 -7.55 18.22
N LEU A 23 -4.77 -8.49 17.33
CA LEU A 23 -4.81 -8.26 15.89
C LEU A 23 -5.56 -9.38 15.18
N PHE A 24 -6.66 -8.97 14.56
CA PHE A 24 -7.54 -9.82 13.79
C PHE A 24 -7.56 -9.35 12.34
N ILE A 25 -7.46 -10.29 11.40
CA ILE A 25 -7.35 -10.00 9.98
C ILE A 25 -8.58 -10.56 9.29
N LEU A 26 -9.30 -9.72 8.55
CA LEU A 26 -10.39 -10.15 7.67
C LEU A 26 -9.90 -10.19 6.21
N PRO A 27 -9.63 -11.37 5.63
CA PRO A 27 -9.23 -11.48 4.24
C PRO A 27 -10.36 -11.09 3.28
N GLN A 28 -9.98 -10.72 2.05
CA GLN A 28 -10.94 -10.43 0.99
C GLN A 28 -11.91 -11.59 0.75
N PRO A 29 -13.19 -11.31 0.42
CA PRO A 29 -14.15 -12.36 0.13
C PRO A 29 -13.79 -13.08 -1.17
N ARG A 30 -14.02 -14.40 -1.18
CA ARG A 30 -13.85 -15.25 -2.36
C ARG A 30 -14.96 -15.05 -3.39
N SER A 31 -16.20 -14.87 -2.92
CA SER A 31 -17.38 -14.69 -3.76
C SER A 31 -17.43 -13.29 -4.40
N ALA A 32 -17.63 -13.26 -5.72
CA ALA A 32 -17.84 -12.01 -6.45
C ALA A 32 -19.10 -11.27 -5.99
N GLN A 33 -20.14 -12.00 -5.56
CA GLN A 33 -21.36 -11.40 -5.03
C GLN A 33 -21.08 -10.63 -3.75
N SER A 34 -20.30 -11.20 -2.82
CA SER A 34 -19.91 -10.54 -1.57
C SER A 34 -19.09 -9.28 -1.85
N ILE A 35 -18.15 -9.33 -2.80
CA ILE A 35 -17.39 -8.13 -3.24
C ILE A 35 -18.34 -7.03 -3.74
N LEU A 36 -19.33 -7.38 -4.56
CA LEU A 36 -20.30 -6.41 -5.08
C LEU A 36 -21.23 -5.87 -3.99
N GLN A 37 -21.61 -6.70 -3.02
CA GLN A 37 -22.39 -6.25 -1.86
C GLN A 37 -21.61 -5.24 -1.03
N LEU A 38 -20.32 -5.46 -0.78
CA LEU A 38 -19.48 -4.51 -0.02
C LEU A 38 -19.26 -3.18 -0.73
N ARG A 39 -19.53 -3.10 -2.03
CA ARG A 39 -19.50 -1.82 -2.76
C ARG A 39 -20.77 -1.01 -2.56
N GLN A 40 -21.85 -1.63 -2.08
CA GLN A 40 -23.05 -0.91 -1.68
C GLN A 40 -22.77 -0.20 -0.36
N PRO A 41 -22.83 1.15 -0.31
CA PRO A 41 -22.51 1.92 0.89
C PRO A 41 -23.26 1.44 2.14
N ASP A 42 -24.56 1.16 1.99
CA ASP A 42 -25.43 0.75 3.10
C ASP A 42 -25.02 -0.60 3.70
N GLN A 43 -24.62 -1.55 2.84
CA GLN A 43 -24.19 -2.88 3.28
C GLN A 43 -22.84 -2.82 3.98
N LEU A 44 -21.89 -2.06 3.42
CA LEU A 44 -20.58 -1.88 4.02
C LEU A 44 -20.68 -1.16 5.38
N GLN A 45 -21.56 -0.15 5.47
CA GLN A 45 -21.83 0.53 6.73
C GLN A 45 -22.42 -0.41 7.78
N LEU A 46 -23.33 -1.32 7.39
CA LEU A 46 -23.86 -2.34 8.30
C LEU A 46 -22.74 -3.22 8.87
N TYR A 47 -21.84 -3.72 8.02
CA TYR A 47 -20.71 -4.54 8.47
C TYR A 47 -19.76 -3.77 9.38
N LEU A 48 -19.42 -2.53 9.04
CA LEU A 48 -18.55 -1.69 9.88
C LEU A 48 -19.17 -1.41 11.25
N ASN A 49 -20.47 -1.08 11.30
CA ASN A 49 -21.17 -0.86 12.57
C ASN A 49 -21.15 -2.10 13.46
N LEU A 50 -21.27 -3.30 12.86
CA LEU A 50 -21.14 -4.56 13.60
C LEU A 50 -19.71 -4.76 14.11
N TRP A 51 -18.69 -4.55 13.28
CA TRP A 51 -17.30 -4.72 13.70
C TRP A 51 -16.88 -3.70 14.76
N GLN A 52 -17.38 -2.48 14.72
CA GLN A 52 -17.14 -1.45 15.74
C GLN A 52 -17.66 -1.83 17.13
N GLN A 53 -18.57 -2.81 17.24
CA GLN A 53 -18.99 -3.34 18.55
C GLN A 53 -17.91 -4.19 19.22
N TYR A 54 -16.94 -4.70 18.46
CA TYR A 54 -15.92 -5.64 18.93
C TYR A 54 -14.50 -5.09 18.83
N TYR A 55 -14.26 -4.06 18.01
CA TYR A 55 -12.94 -3.52 17.74
C TYR A 55 -12.90 -2.01 17.95
N GLU A 56 -11.90 -1.54 18.69
CA GLU A 56 -11.63 -0.11 18.88
C GLU A 56 -11.14 0.57 17.60
N PHE A 57 -10.35 -0.17 16.80
CA PHE A 57 -9.75 0.32 15.56
C PHE A 57 -9.98 -0.65 14.42
N ILE A 58 -10.42 -0.13 13.28
CA ILE A 58 -10.58 -0.89 12.05
C ILE A 58 -9.67 -0.25 11.00
N VAL A 59 -8.70 -1.03 10.52
CA VAL A 59 -7.79 -0.61 9.44
C VAL A 59 -8.19 -1.32 8.16
N ILE A 60 -8.47 -0.55 7.11
CA ILE A 60 -8.90 -1.08 5.82
C ILE A 60 -7.76 -0.89 4.82
N ASP A 61 -7.15 -2.01 4.40
CA ASP A 61 -6.18 -1.99 3.31
C ASP A 61 -6.92 -1.79 1.98
N LEU A 62 -6.54 -0.74 1.28
CA LEU A 62 -7.12 -0.37 -0.01
C LEU A 62 -6.07 -0.47 -1.10
N GLY A 63 -6.55 -0.84 -2.29
CA GLY A 63 -5.77 -0.64 -3.51
C GLY A 63 -5.48 0.84 -3.76
N ALA A 64 -4.74 1.12 -4.83
CA ALA A 64 -4.46 2.51 -5.22
C ALA A 64 -5.76 3.32 -5.29
N VAL A 65 -5.73 4.56 -4.78
CA VAL A 65 -6.91 5.44 -4.71
C VAL A 65 -7.59 5.62 -6.07
N ASN A 66 -6.80 5.66 -7.14
CA ASN A 66 -7.28 5.85 -8.51
C ASN A 66 -7.67 4.53 -9.19
N ASN A 67 -7.59 3.39 -8.51
CA ASN A 67 -7.88 2.10 -9.10
C ASN A 67 -9.37 1.90 -9.32
N LYS A 68 -9.74 1.53 -10.56
CA LYS A 68 -11.12 1.20 -10.96
C LYS A 68 -11.40 -0.31 -10.95
N HIS A 69 -10.44 -1.12 -10.50
CA HIS A 69 -10.55 -2.57 -10.57
C HIS A 69 -11.75 -3.09 -9.75
N TRP A 70 -12.63 -3.85 -10.39
CA TRP A 70 -13.93 -4.21 -9.79
C TRP A 70 -13.83 -5.10 -8.55
N ARG A 71 -12.71 -5.82 -8.39
CA ARG A 71 -12.44 -6.68 -7.23
C ARG A 71 -11.99 -5.93 -5.97
N GLN A 72 -11.64 -4.64 -6.09
CA GLN A 72 -11.14 -3.85 -4.98
C GLN A 72 -12.18 -2.81 -4.54
N LEU A 73 -12.26 -2.55 -3.23
CA LEU A 73 -13.01 -1.41 -2.73
C LEU A 73 -12.32 -0.12 -3.18
N SER A 74 -13.10 0.86 -3.63
CA SER A 74 -12.56 2.17 -3.99
C SER A 74 -12.53 3.07 -2.76
N ALA A 75 -11.58 4.01 -2.72
CA ALA A 75 -11.54 5.03 -1.67
C ALA A 75 -12.85 5.84 -1.60
N CYS A 76 -13.53 6.02 -2.74
CA CYS A 76 -14.82 6.70 -2.81
C CYS A 76 -15.90 5.96 -2.01
N ASN A 77 -15.96 4.62 -2.07
CA ASN A 77 -16.92 3.83 -1.29
C ASN A 77 -16.75 4.03 0.22
N LEU A 78 -15.50 4.19 0.67
CA LEU A 78 -15.15 4.28 2.08
C LEU A 78 -15.16 5.70 2.63
N SER A 79 -15.13 6.69 1.74
CA SER A 79 -15.01 8.10 2.12
C SER A 79 -16.08 8.62 3.07
N LYS A 80 -17.30 8.07 2.99
CA LYS A 80 -18.44 8.47 3.84
C LYS A 80 -18.53 7.76 5.19
N ILE A 81 -17.76 6.70 5.38
CA ILE A 81 -17.88 5.78 6.52
C ILE A 81 -16.57 5.61 7.27
N SER A 82 -15.49 6.22 6.78
CA SER A 82 -14.18 6.21 7.42
C SER A 82 -13.91 7.56 8.05
N ASP A 83 -13.31 7.58 9.23
CA ASP A 83 -12.99 8.82 9.94
C ASP A 83 -11.79 9.53 9.32
N ILE A 84 -10.82 8.77 8.82
CA ILE A 84 -9.55 9.31 8.34
C ILE A 84 -8.86 8.39 7.34
N ALA A 85 -8.06 8.98 6.45
CA ALA A 85 -7.19 8.28 5.50
C ALA A 85 -5.71 8.57 5.75
N ILE A 86 -4.88 7.57 5.43
CA ILE A 86 -3.42 7.70 5.34
C ILE A 86 -3.01 7.21 3.95
N LEU A 87 -2.22 8.01 3.22
CA LEU A 87 -1.85 7.70 1.85
C LEU A 87 -0.41 7.16 1.76
N SER A 88 -0.23 5.94 1.25
CA SER A 88 1.10 5.38 1.00
C SER A 88 1.62 5.83 -0.39
N VAL A 89 2.72 6.59 -0.42
CA VAL A 89 3.37 7.09 -1.64
C VAL A 89 4.62 6.27 -1.94
N ALA A 90 4.69 5.65 -3.12
CA ALA A 90 5.88 4.93 -3.54
C ALA A 90 6.95 5.91 -4.06
N LEU A 91 7.99 6.17 -3.25
CA LEU A 91 9.06 7.09 -3.63
C LEU A 91 9.78 6.63 -4.91
N GLY A 92 9.98 7.57 -5.83
CA GLY A 92 10.62 7.32 -7.13
C GLY A 92 9.72 6.61 -8.15
N LYS A 93 8.46 6.29 -7.81
CA LYS A 93 7.48 5.75 -8.76
C LYS A 93 6.23 6.62 -8.88
N THR A 94 5.64 7.01 -7.76
CA THR A 94 4.44 7.85 -7.77
C THR A 94 4.82 9.27 -8.20
N THR A 95 4.17 9.80 -9.24
CA THR A 95 4.41 11.17 -9.70
C THR A 95 3.68 12.19 -8.83
N GLN A 96 4.04 13.47 -8.96
CA GLN A 96 3.35 14.54 -8.25
C GLN A 96 1.89 14.64 -8.72
N GLU A 97 1.63 14.48 -10.02
CA GLU A 97 0.27 14.50 -10.57
C GLU A 97 -0.59 13.37 -9.99
N GLU A 98 -0.09 12.14 -9.97
CA GLU A 98 -0.81 10.99 -9.40
C GLU A 98 -1.15 11.20 -7.91
N LEU A 99 -0.22 11.79 -7.16
CA LEU A 99 -0.42 12.13 -5.75
C LEU A 99 -1.51 13.20 -5.58
N LEU A 100 -1.46 14.28 -6.37
CA LEU A 100 -2.46 15.35 -6.31
C LEU A 100 -3.86 14.84 -6.71
N GLU A 101 -3.95 14.01 -7.76
CA GLU A 101 -5.20 13.37 -8.15
C GLU A 101 -5.79 12.52 -7.02
N ALA A 102 -4.96 11.71 -6.36
CA ALA A 102 -5.42 10.90 -5.24
C ALA A 102 -5.92 11.76 -4.07
N ILE A 103 -5.21 12.84 -3.73
CA ILE A 103 -5.64 13.81 -2.70
C ILE A 103 -6.99 14.43 -3.08
N ASP A 104 -7.19 14.81 -4.34
CA ASP A 104 -8.44 15.40 -4.81
C ASP A 104 -9.61 14.41 -4.77
N VAL A 105 -9.37 13.12 -5.05
CA VAL A 105 -10.38 12.07 -4.88
C VAL A 105 -10.83 11.97 -3.42
N LEU A 106 -9.89 11.97 -2.47
CA LEU A 106 -10.19 11.92 -1.03
C LEU A 106 -10.96 13.16 -0.58
N LYS A 107 -10.52 14.36 -1.00
CA LYS A 107 -11.20 15.63 -0.71
C LYS A 107 -12.63 15.65 -1.24
N LYS A 108 -12.87 15.21 -2.49
CA LYS A 108 -14.22 15.11 -3.07
C LYS A 108 -15.10 14.14 -2.32
N GLY A 109 -14.52 13.05 -1.81
CA GLY A 109 -15.20 12.09 -0.94
C GLY A 109 -15.46 12.60 0.48
N GLN A 110 -14.95 13.79 0.83
CA GLN A 110 -15.00 14.36 2.19
C GLN A 110 -14.29 13.47 3.24
N LEU A 111 -13.32 12.65 2.83
CA LEU A 111 -12.51 11.84 3.73
C LEU A 111 -11.28 12.64 4.19
N PRO A 112 -11.15 12.95 5.50
CA PRO A 112 -9.99 13.66 6.00
C PRO A 112 -8.69 12.87 5.74
N LEU A 113 -7.68 13.55 5.20
CA LEU A 113 -6.34 12.96 5.02
C LEU A 113 -5.46 13.36 6.22
N LEU A 114 -5.06 12.39 7.04
CA LEU A 114 -4.13 12.62 8.15
C LEU A 114 -2.74 13.03 7.65
N GLY A 115 -2.30 12.37 6.58
CA GLY A 115 -0.97 12.54 6.02
C GLY A 115 -0.58 11.41 5.07
N CYS A 116 0.68 11.45 4.65
CA CYS A 116 1.25 10.48 3.71
C CYS A 116 2.39 9.69 4.35
N ILE A 117 2.48 8.41 4.01
CA ILE A 117 3.63 7.55 4.32
C ILE A 117 4.49 7.45 3.07
N ALA A 118 5.75 7.92 3.17
CA ALA A 118 6.74 7.81 2.10
C ALA A 118 7.33 6.38 2.07
N ASN A 119 6.78 5.53 1.21
CA ASN A 119 7.20 4.16 1.06
C ASN A 119 8.42 4.05 0.13
N GLN A 120 9.52 3.53 0.67
CA GLN A 120 10.79 3.37 -0.04
C GLN A 120 10.95 1.99 -0.70
N PHE A 121 9.89 1.18 -0.78
CA PHE A 121 9.96 -0.18 -1.32
C PHE A 121 10.60 -0.27 -2.71
N TYR A 122 10.37 0.72 -3.59
CA TYR A 122 10.95 0.75 -4.94
C TYR A 122 12.23 1.60 -5.04
N ASN A 123 12.68 2.18 -3.93
CA ASN A 123 13.87 3.00 -3.93
C ASN A 123 15.10 2.08 -4.04
N PRO A 124 15.92 2.20 -5.09
CA PRO A 124 17.09 1.35 -5.22
C PRO A 124 18.02 1.59 -4.04
N SER A 125 18.72 0.53 -3.61
CA SER A 125 19.67 0.65 -2.52
C SER A 125 20.78 1.65 -2.86
N LEU A 126 21.44 2.19 -1.84
CA LEU A 126 22.54 3.15 -2.07
C LEU A 126 23.63 2.52 -2.95
N GLN A 127 23.88 1.23 -2.80
CA GLN A 127 24.77 0.44 -3.66
C GLN A 127 24.31 0.50 -5.12
N GLN A 128 23.04 0.22 -5.40
CA GLN A 128 22.51 0.28 -6.76
C GLN A 128 22.60 1.69 -7.34
N LYS A 129 22.27 2.72 -6.54
CA LYS A 129 22.41 4.13 -6.95
C LYS A 129 23.85 4.49 -7.31
N LEU A 130 24.82 4.10 -6.48
CA LEU A 130 26.24 4.34 -6.71
C LEU A 130 26.76 3.57 -7.93
N LEU A 131 26.37 2.32 -8.11
CA LEU A 131 26.74 1.54 -9.29
C LEU A 131 26.18 2.18 -10.57
N ASN A 132 24.90 2.58 -10.56
CA ASN A 132 24.27 3.24 -11.70
C ASN A 132 24.96 4.57 -12.03
N SER A 133 25.32 5.37 -11.02
CA SER A 133 26.06 6.61 -11.22
C SER A 133 27.47 6.35 -11.77
N LEU A 134 28.17 5.32 -11.26
CA LEU A 134 29.50 4.95 -11.73
C LEU A 134 29.49 4.61 -13.22
N GLN A 135 28.43 3.97 -13.74
CA GLN A 135 28.30 3.65 -15.18
C GLN A 135 28.40 4.90 -16.07
N SER A 136 27.88 6.05 -15.64
CA SER A 136 28.01 7.31 -16.39
C SER A 136 29.48 7.75 -16.60
N TYR A 137 30.39 7.26 -15.77
CA TYR A 137 31.82 7.56 -15.83
C TYR A 137 32.66 6.48 -16.51
N GLN A 138 32.05 5.40 -17.01
CA GLN A 138 32.76 4.28 -17.63
C GLN A 138 33.64 4.72 -18.82
N LYS A 139 33.22 5.75 -19.55
CA LYS A 139 33.95 6.30 -20.71
C LYS A 139 35.03 7.32 -20.35
N ILE A 140 35.03 7.81 -19.11
CA ILE A 140 35.90 8.93 -18.66
C ILE A 140 36.99 8.39 -17.71
N LEU A 141 36.64 7.43 -16.86
CA LEU A 141 37.57 6.85 -15.89
C LEU A 141 38.47 5.80 -16.53
N PRO A 142 39.75 5.73 -16.14
CA PRO A 142 40.61 4.60 -16.48
C PRO A 142 40.00 3.28 -15.99
N THR A 143 40.05 2.23 -16.80
CA THR A 143 39.36 0.94 -16.56
C THR A 143 39.69 0.32 -15.20
N LYS A 144 40.94 0.46 -14.74
CA LYS A 144 41.39 -0.05 -13.44
C LYS A 144 40.72 0.68 -12.27
N LEU A 145 40.60 2.01 -12.36
CA LEU A 145 39.93 2.83 -11.35
C LEU A 145 38.43 2.52 -11.33
N PHE A 146 37.81 2.40 -12.51
CA PHE A 146 36.41 2.02 -12.64
C PHE A 146 36.12 0.69 -11.93
N HIS A 147 36.85 -0.37 -12.24
CA HIS A 147 36.66 -1.67 -11.60
C HIS A 147 37.00 -1.67 -10.11
N PHE A 148 37.99 -0.88 -9.67
CA PHE A 148 38.29 -0.72 -8.26
C PHE A 148 37.08 -0.14 -7.49
N PHE A 149 36.49 0.94 -7.97
CA PHE A 149 35.30 1.54 -7.36
C PHE A 149 34.10 0.60 -7.42
N GLU A 150 33.89 -0.06 -8.56
CA GLU A 150 32.82 -1.03 -8.74
C GLU A 150 32.90 -2.17 -7.71
N GLN A 151 34.10 -2.75 -7.52
CA GLN A 151 34.32 -3.81 -6.54
C GLN A 151 34.15 -3.32 -5.10
N LYS A 152 34.67 -2.13 -4.76
CA LYS A 152 34.49 -1.52 -3.44
C LYS A 152 33.02 -1.29 -3.11
N ILE A 153 32.22 -0.84 -4.08
CA ILE A 153 30.78 -0.62 -3.91
C ILE A 153 30.04 -1.95 -3.75
N LYS A 154 30.34 -2.99 -4.55
CA LYS A 154 29.68 -4.31 -4.48
C LYS A 154 29.93 -5.07 -3.16
N HIS A 155 31.12 -4.91 -2.58
CA HIS A 155 31.51 -5.60 -1.34
C HIS A 155 31.16 -4.85 -0.05
N ASN A 156 30.69 -3.60 -0.14
CA ASN A 156 30.31 -2.85 1.04
C ASN A 156 28.89 -3.23 1.49
N HIS A 157 28.79 -3.91 2.63
CA HIS A 157 27.53 -4.35 3.22
C HIS A 157 26.63 -3.18 3.64
N PHE A 158 27.20 -2.05 4.06
CA PHE A 158 26.41 -0.86 4.46
C PHE A 158 25.65 -0.23 3.29
N LEU A 159 26.08 -0.47 2.05
CA LEU A 159 25.46 0.12 0.86
C LEU A 159 24.32 -0.75 0.30
N ARG A 160 24.25 -2.05 0.66
CA ARG A 160 23.33 -3.02 0.05
C ARG A 160 21.85 -2.70 0.28
N GLY A 161 21.53 -1.89 1.29
CA GLY A 161 20.16 -1.70 1.75
C GLY A 161 19.68 -2.92 2.55
N ASN A 162 18.68 -2.71 3.40
CA ASN A 162 18.01 -3.79 4.12
C ASN A 162 16.87 -4.37 3.28
#